data_AF-A0A812USF8-F1
#
_entry.id   AF-A0A812USF8-F1
#
_cell.length_a   1.000
_cell.length_b   1.000
_cell.length_c   1.000
_cell.angle_alpha   90.00
_cell.angle_beta   90.00
_cell.angle_gamma   90.00
#
_symmetry.space_group_name_H-M   'P 1'
#
loop_
_entity.id
_entity.type
_entity.pdbx_description
1 polymer ?
#
loop_
_entity_poly.entity_id
_entity_poly.type
_entity_poly.pdbx_seq_one_letter_code
_entity_poly.pdbx_strand_id
1 'polypeptide(L)'
;MDIPLLDPHDVLHYVHTVLDLTVEPESVRSYWRRAAETNVGWATAQPDHDIIPVGIYADETKYGTHESQEKILAVFMNLVLFRPKNIRLSRFLICTIRSKFLLPGTETLYPIFRRIVWSMGWASKGLFPTVGYMGKPLSTKDQENAGKNLGAKFLVTELRGDLAWHKLIWGFEDGWSSTKICFFCDATGTGRRRDLFFEHVGDQALWRTTIYRDILEWIMAKLNLNQLCPLLLLPNFDIDVIRLCSMHNVNLGLLFTANGSSLFLVMKGNFRLCNCLISNKHFERDWAKIRGTHWQSRAGMATLLETWASFSAELMPTSKSGQRRERFIRTSGTSDMVWSLCIRAAVFNSCRHSVM
;
A
#
# COMPACT_ATOMS: atom_id res chain seq x y z
N MET A 1 23.88 -20.41 -2.10
CA MET A 1 22.61 -20.97 -1.62
C MET A 1 21.62 -20.83 -2.76
N ASP A 2 21.07 -21.95 -3.22
CA ASP A 2 20.02 -21.90 -4.24
C ASP A 2 18.69 -21.62 -3.55
N ILE A 3 18.06 -20.50 -3.92
CA ILE A 3 16.77 -20.08 -3.38
C ILE A 3 15.69 -20.58 -4.35
N PRO A 4 14.78 -21.47 -3.92
CA PRO A 4 13.65 -21.87 -4.75
C PRO A 4 12.82 -20.64 -5.14
N LEU A 5 12.65 -20.43 -6.44
CA LEU A 5 11.92 -19.31 -7.00
C LEU A 5 11.04 -19.82 -8.12
N LEU A 6 9.73 -19.57 -8.01
CA LEU A 6 8.79 -19.78 -9.10
C LEU A 6 8.79 -18.58 -10.02
N ASP A 7 8.86 -18.81 -11.33
CA ASP A 7 8.79 -17.73 -12.29
C ASP A 7 7.34 -17.20 -12.37
N PRO A 8 7.11 -15.88 -12.19
CA PRO A 8 5.77 -15.30 -12.23
C PRO A 8 4.92 -15.68 -13.45
N HIS A 9 5.50 -15.80 -14.65
CA HIS A 9 4.75 -16.12 -15.87
C HIS A 9 4.18 -17.54 -15.84
N ASP A 10 4.91 -18.51 -15.30
CA ASP A 10 4.44 -19.88 -15.10
C ASP A 10 3.30 -19.92 -14.07
N VAL A 11 3.47 -19.18 -12.97
CA VAL A 11 2.43 -19.08 -11.93
C VAL A 11 1.15 -18.45 -12.50
N LEU A 12 1.28 -17.38 -13.29
CA LEU A 12 0.15 -16.71 -13.94
C LEU A 12 -0.53 -17.62 -14.97
N HIS A 13 0.25 -18.31 -15.80
CA HIS A 13 -0.28 -19.30 -16.75
C HIS A 13 -1.06 -20.40 -16.03
N TYR A 14 -0.48 -21.00 -14.99
CA TYR A 14 -1.13 -22.05 -14.23
C TYR A 14 -2.44 -21.56 -13.59
N VAL A 15 -2.39 -20.40 -12.92
CA VAL A 15 -3.56 -19.78 -12.28
C VAL A 15 -4.65 -19.48 -13.30
N HIS A 16 -4.29 -18.94 -14.46
CA HIS A 16 -5.26 -18.49 -15.45
C HIS A 16 -5.84 -19.62 -16.30
N THR A 17 -5.01 -20.57 -16.73
CA THR A 17 -5.40 -21.60 -17.71
C THR A 17 -5.73 -22.95 -17.08
N VAL A 18 -5.02 -23.35 -16.00
CA VAL A 18 -5.22 -24.65 -15.36
C VAL A 18 -6.25 -24.55 -14.24
N LEU A 19 -6.18 -23.49 -13.43
CA LEU A 19 -7.17 -23.25 -12.37
C LEU A 19 -8.39 -22.46 -12.85
N ASP A 20 -8.38 -21.99 -14.10
CA ASP A 20 -9.45 -21.18 -14.70
C ASP A 20 -9.84 -19.96 -13.84
N LEU A 21 -8.86 -19.36 -13.15
CA LEU A 21 -9.07 -18.12 -12.42
C LEU A 21 -9.07 -16.96 -13.40
N THR A 22 -10.25 -16.73 -13.98
CA THR A 22 -10.51 -15.64 -14.92
C THR A 22 -10.98 -14.38 -14.20
N VAL A 23 -10.61 -13.22 -14.75
CA VAL A 23 -11.16 -11.92 -14.35
C VAL A 23 -12.05 -11.47 -15.49
N GLU A 24 -13.25 -11.01 -15.18
CA GLU A 24 -14.18 -10.50 -16.18
C GLU A 24 -13.52 -9.39 -17.02
N PRO A 25 -13.51 -9.48 -18.36
CA PRO A 25 -12.83 -8.49 -19.21
C PRO A 25 -13.31 -7.06 -19.00
N GLU A 26 -14.60 -6.84 -18.73
CA GLU A 26 -15.12 -5.50 -18.47
C GLU A 26 -14.62 -4.92 -17.15
N SER A 27 -14.45 -5.77 -16.13
CA SER A 27 -13.82 -5.36 -14.87
C SER A 27 -12.35 -4.93 -15.09
N VAL A 28 -11.62 -5.60 -15.99
CA VAL A 28 -10.26 -5.22 -16.39
C VAL A 28 -10.28 -3.86 -17.09
N ARG A 29 -11.12 -3.68 -18.12
CA ARG A 29 -11.21 -2.40 -18.84
C ARG A 29 -11.65 -1.24 -17.96
N SER A 30 -12.60 -1.47 -17.05
CA SER A 30 -13.05 -0.47 -16.07
C SER A 30 -11.93 -0.04 -15.13
N TYR A 31 -11.10 -0.99 -14.68
CA TYR A 31 -9.91 -0.70 -13.86
C TYR A 31 -8.93 0.22 -14.59
N TRP A 32 -8.57 -0.09 -15.83
CA TRP A 32 -7.65 0.72 -16.63
C TRP A 32 -8.20 2.11 -16.91
N ARG A 33 -9.47 2.20 -17.33
CA ARG A 33 -10.14 3.48 -17.60
C ARG A 33 -10.12 4.40 -16.38
N ARG A 34 -10.50 3.89 -15.21
CA ARG A 34 -10.48 4.67 -13.96
C ARG A 34 -9.06 5.12 -13.58
N ALA A 35 -8.07 4.24 -13.73
CA ALA A 35 -6.68 4.59 -13.45
C ALA A 35 -6.17 5.70 -14.39
N ALA A 36 -6.53 5.63 -15.68
CA ALA A 36 -6.21 6.65 -16.67
C ALA A 36 -6.94 7.98 -16.40
N GLU A 37 -8.22 7.95 -16.01
CA GLU A 37 -9.00 9.14 -15.60
C GLU A 37 -8.35 9.87 -14.41
N THR A 38 -7.65 9.13 -13.54
CA THR A 38 -6.89 9.69 -12.41
C THR A 38 -5.45 10.08 -12.75
N ASN A 39 -5.08 10.13 -14.04
CA ASN A 39 -3.74 10.49 -14.54
C ASN A 39 -2.58 9.66 -13.96
N VAL A 40 -2.82 8.37 -13.68
CA VAL A 40 -1.79 7.48 -13.17
C VAL A 40 -0.85 7.06 -14.31
N GLY A 41 0.46 7.31 -14.18
CA GLY A 41 1.43 7.21 -15.27
C GLY A 41 1.48 5.84 -15.96
N TRP A 42 1.44 4.75 -15.20
CA TRP A 42 1.46 3.40 -15.78
C TRP A 42 0.17 3.05 -16.55
N ALA A 43 -0.96 3.68 -16.23
CA ALA A 43 -2.23 3.47 -16.90
C ALA A 43 -2.32 4.29 -18.19
N THR A 44 -1.90 5.55 -18.16
CA THR A 44 -1.88 6.43 -19.34
C THR A 44 -0.88 5.96 -20.39
N ALA A 45 0.22 5.32 -19.98
CA ALA A 45 1.20 4.71 -20.87
C ALA A 45 0.74 3.40 -21.52
N GLN A 46 -0.39 2.81 -21.08
CA GLN A 46 -0.87 1.53 -21.58
C GLN A 46 -2.11 1.70 -22.48
N PRO A 47 -1.99 1.64 -23.82
CA PRO A 47 -3.14 1.75 -24.71
C PRO A 47 -4.07 0.52 -24.67
N ASP A 48 -3.55 -0.65 -24.28
CA ASP A 48 -4.30 -1.91 -24.25
C ASP A 48 -4.95 -2.11 -22.86
N HIS A 49 -6.27 -1.94 -22.81
CA HIS A 49 -7.06 -2.07 -21.58
C HIS A 49 -7.54 -3.52 -21.30
N ASP A 50 -7.11 -4.52 -22.10
CA ASP A 50 -7.44 -5.94 -21.90
C ASP A 50 -6.31 -6.72 -21.18
N ILE A 51 -5.44 -6.01 -20.45
CA ILE A 51 -4.30 -6.59 -19.72
C ILE A 51 -4.65 -6.80 -18.25
N ILE A 52 -4.47 -8.02 -17.71
CA ILE A 52 -4.86 -8.32 -16.34
C ILE A 52 -3.87 -7.64 -15.35
N PRO A 53 -4.34 -6.80 -14.42
CA PRO A 53 -3.47 -6.16 -13.44
C PRO A 53 -3.00 -7.14 -12.36
N VAL A 54 -1.70 -7.14 -12.11
CA VAL A 54 -1.00 -7.99 -11.15
C VAL A 54 -0.39 -7.13 -10.04
N GLY A 55 -0.44 -7.63 -8.82
CA GLY A 55 0.26 -7.08 -7.68
C GLY A 55 1.39 -8.01 -7.26
N ILE A 56 2.53 -7.43 -6.88
CA ILE A 56 3.62 -8.13 -6.18
C ILE A 56 3.64 -7.60 -4.75
N TYR A 57 3.67 -8.50 -3.78
CA TYR A 57 3.70 -8.16 -2.36
C TYR A 57 4.88 -8.86 -1.71
N ALA A 58 5.59 -8.18 -0.82
CA ALA A 58 6.51 -8.86 0.06
C ALA A 58 6.42 -8.33 1.49
N ASP A 59 6.65 -9.22 2.44
CA ASP A 59 6.57 -8.93 3.86
C ASP A 59 7.42 -9.91 4.66
N GLU A 60 7.92 -9.45 5.80
CA GLU A 60 8.62 -10.29 6.75
C GLU A 60 7.67 -10.67 7.90
N THR A 61 7.61 -11.95 8.21
CA THR A 61 6.87 -12.41 9.38
C THR A 61 7.78 -13.10 10.38
N LYS A 62 7.50 -12.89 11.67
CA LYS A 62 8.17 -13.57 12.77
C LYS A 62 7.50 -14.93 13.00
N TYR A 63 8.30 -15.96 13.24
CA TYR A 63 7.83 -17.28 13.61
C TYR A 63 8.76 -17.89 14.68
N GLY A 64 8.27 -18.91 15.39
CA GLY A 64 8.97 -19.53 16.52
C GLY A 64 8.50 -19.01 17.88
N THR A 65 9.15 -19.48 18.94
CA THR A 65 8.84 -19.09 20.32
C THR A 65 9.51 -17.74 20.66
N HIS A 66 9.21 -17.20 21.84
CA HIS A 66 9.90 -16.00 22.35
C HIS A 66 11.43 -16.19 22.42
N GLU A 67 11.88 -17.42 22.66
CA GLU A 67 13.30 -17.78 22.80
C GLU A 67 13.98 -17.98 21.43
N SER A 68 13.22 -18.37 20.40
CA SER A 68 13.74 -18.65 19.05
C SER A 68 12.99 -17.84 17.99
N GLN A 69 12.94 -16.52 18.13
CA GLN A 69 12.31 -15.67 17.12
C GLN A 69 13.12 -15.70 15.82
N GLU A 70 12.59 -16.39 14.83
CA GLU A 70 13.09 -16.34 13.46
C GLU A 70 12.20 -15.43 12.62
N LYS A 71 12.76 -14.91 11.54
CA LYS A 71 12.02 -14.14 10.53
C LYS A 71 12.13 -14.81 9.19
N ILE A 72 11.04 -14.77 8.44
CA ILE A 72 10.98 -15.22 7.06
C ILE A 72 10.40 -14.10 6.22
N LEU A 73 11.15 -13.71 5.18
CA LEU A 73 10.66 -12.88 4.10
C LEU A 73 9.92 -13.78 3.12
N ALA A 74 8.73 -13.38 2.73
CA ALA A 74 7.97 -14.06 1.68
C ALA A 74 7.58 -13.06 0.59
N VAL A 75 7.81 -13.44 -0.66
CA VAL A 75 7.39 -12.69 -1.85
C VAL A 75 6.19 -13.41 -2.44
N PHE A 76 5.11 -12.67 -2.64
CA PHE A 76 3.85 -13.14 -3.18
C PHE A 76 3.47 -12.34 -4.43
N MET A 77 2.60 -12.94 -5.22
CA MET A 77 1.93 -12.32 -6.34
C MET A 77 0.41 -12.47 -6.19
N ASN A 78 -0.36 -11.56 -6.76
CA ASN A 78 -1.82 -11.66 -6.82
C ASN A 78 -2.38 -11.04 -8.10
N LEU A 79 -3.53 -11.53 -8.55
CA LEU A 79 -4.36 -10.78 -9.49
C LEU A 79 -5.06 -9.67 -8.70
N VAL A 80 -4.96 -8.40 -9.13
CA VAL A 80 -5.45 -7.24 -8.36
C VAL A 80 -6.96 -7.26 -8.22
N LEU A 81 -7.65 -7.70 -9.26
CA LEU A 81 -9.11 -7.75 -9.37
C LEU A 81 -9.72 -9.05 -8.85
N PHE A 82 -8.91 -10.07 -8.55
CA PHE A 82 -9.41 -11.31 -7.96
C PHE A 82 -9.51 -11.18 -6.43
N ARG A 83 -10.74 -11.12 -5.92
CA ARG A 83 -11.05 -10.91 -4.49
C ARG A 83 -11.94 -12.04 -3.95
N PRO A 84 -11.39 -13.25 -3.75
CA PRO A 84 -12.13 -14.36 -3.15
C PRO A 84 -12.49 -14.04 -1.69
N LYS A 85 -13.52 -14.71 -1.17
CA LYS A 85 -13.94 -14.60 0.24
C LYS A 85 -12.81 -14.92 1.22
N ASN A 86 -11.96 -15.90 0.88
CA ASN A 86 -10.76 -16.23 1.64
C ASN A 86 -9.53 -15.61 0.96
N ILE A 87 -8.95 -14.59 1.61
CA ILE A 87 -7.79 -13.86 1.07
C ILE A 87 -6.58 -14.76 0.79
N ARG A 88 -6.45 -15.90 1.49
CA ARG A 88 -5.36 -16.86 1.27
C ARG A 88 -5.36 -17.44 -0.14
N LEU A 89 -6.52 -17.51 -0.78
CA LEU A 89 -6.67 -18.00 -2.16
C LEU A 89 -6.26 -16.95 -3.21
N SER A 90 -5.98 -15.71 -2.81
CA SER A 90 -5.61 -14.62 -3.72
C SER A 90 -4.12 -14.29 -3.67
N ARG A 91 -3.30 -15.10 -3.01
CA ARG A 91 -1.86 -14.85 -2.84
C ARG A 91 -1.09 -16.08 -3.27
N PHE A 92 -0.34 -15.93 -4.36
CA PHE A 92 0.49 -16.99 -4.92
C PHE A 92 1.92 -16.76 -4.46
N LEU A 93 2.47 -17.71 -3.71
CA LEU A 93 3.82 -17.61 -3.19
C LEU A 93 4.84 -17.75 -4.33
N ILE A 94 5.78 -16.82 -4.41
CA ILE A 94 6.84 -16.79 -5.44
C ILE A 94 8.14 -17.35 -4.86
N CYS A 95 8.55 -16.85 -3.69
CA CYS A 95 9.67 -17.40 -2.93
C CYS A 95 9.57 -17.05 -1.45
N THR A 96 10.33 -17.78 -0.63
CA THR A 96 10.54 -17.49 0.79
C THR A 96 12.01 -17.57 1.14
N ILE A 97 12.47 -16.70 2.02
CA ILE A 97 13.85 -16.64 2.47
C ILE A 97 13.86 -16.38 3.97
N ARG A 98 14.58 -17.19 4.74
CA ARG A 98 14.80 -16.87 6.16
C ARG A 98 15.64 -15.60 6.23
N SER A 99 15.18 -14.60 6.98
CA SER A 99 15.82 -13.28 7.00
C SER A 99 17.27 -13.32 7.45
N LYS A 100 17.67 -14.31 8.25
CA LYS A 100 19.06 -14.54 8.64
C LYS A 100 20.01 -14.86 7.48
N PHE A 101 19.47 -15.24 6.32
CA PHE A 101 20.22 -15.50 5.09
C PHE A 101 20.17 -14.32 4.12
N LEU A 102 19.41 -13.26 4.44
CA LEU A 102 19.50 -12.01 3.69
C LEU A 102 20.84 -11.36 4.04
N LEU A 103 21.66 -11.13 3.01
CA LEU A 103 22.84 -10.32 3.17
C LEU A 103 22.42 -8.88 3.53
N PRO A 104 23.24 -8.15 4.29
CA PRO A 104 22.98 -6.74 4.55
C PRO A 104 22.81 -6.00 3.23
N GLY A 105 21.69 -5.28 3.06
CA GLY A 105 21.38 -4.56 1.84
C GLY A 105 20.48 -5.32 0.87
N THR A 106 20.80 -5.26 -0.42
CA THR A 106 19.93 -5.70 -1.51
C THR A 106 20.51 -6.84 -2.35
N GLU A 107 21.71 -7.31 -1.99
CA GLU A 107 22.54 -8.29 -2.69
C GLU A 107 21.81 -9.62 -2.86
N THR A 108 21.01 -10.03 -1.88
CA THR A 108 20.19 -11.24 -1.96
C THR A 108 18.92 -11.02 -2.80
N LEU A 109 18.30 -9.84 -2.72
CA LEU A 109 16.97 -9.59 -3.29
C LEU A 109 17.02 -9.14 -4.76
N TYR A 110 18.04 -8.37 -5.16
CA TYR A 110 18.14 -7.87 -6.53
C TYR A 110 18.26 -8.98 -7.57
N PRO A 111 19.03 -10.07 -7.37
CA PRO A 111 19.02 -11.21 -8.29
C PRO A 111 17.62 -11.83 -8.46
N ILE A 112 16.83 -11.88 -7.38
CA ILE A 112 15.45 -12.38 -7.40
C ILE A 112 14.56 -11.42 -8.20
N PHE A 113 14.66 -10.11 -7.94
CA PHE A 113 13.88 -9.11 -8.67
C PHE A 113 14.22 -9.04 -10.15
N ARG A 114 15.49 -9.21 -10.54
CA ARG A 114 15.87 -9.31 -11.96
C ARG A 114 15.17 -10.49 -12.65
N ARG A 115 15.07 -11.64 -11.98
CA ARG A 115 14.34 -12.81 -12.50
C ARG A 115 12.83 -12.55 -12.56
N ILE A 116 12.26 -11.91 -11.55
CA ILE A 116 10.85 -11.48 -11.57
C ILE A 116 10.58 -10.51 -12.73
N VAL A 117 11.44 -9.51 -12.94
CA VAL A 117 11.32 -8.54 -14.03
C VAL A 117 11.39 -9.22 -15.39
N TRP A 118 12.38 -10.10 -15.60
CA TRP A 118 12.48 -10.90 -16.82
C TRP A 118 11.19 -11.67 -17.08
N SER A 119 10.69 -12.37 -16.07
CA SER A 119 9.45 -13.14 -16.17
C SER A 119 8.23 -12.25 -16.47
N MET A 120 8.09 -11.12 -15.78
CA MET A 120 6.96 -10.20 -16.00
C MET A 120 7.02 -9.49 -17.36
N GLY A 121 8.23 -9.28 -17.91
CA GLY A 121 8.40 -8.76 -19.27
C GLY A 121 7.89 -9.70 -20.36
N TRP A 122 7.87 -11.01 -20.10
CA TRP A 122 7.22 -12.00 -20.97
C TRP A 122 5.72 -12.07 -20.72
N ALA A 123 5.31 -12.04 -19.45
CA ALA A 123 3.90 -12.02 -19.06
C ALA A 123 3.14 -10.81 -19.63
N SER A 124 3.77 -9.63 -19.71
CA SER A 124 3.17 -8.43 -20.31
C SER A 124 2.94 -8.54 -21.81
N LYS A 125 3.70 -9.40 -22.49
CA LYS A 125 3.50 -9.73 -23.91
C LYS A 125 2.47 -10.83 -24.11
N GLY A 126 2.09 -11.55 -23.04
CA GLY A 126 1.23 -12.73 -23.11
C GLY A 126 1.90 -13.93 -23.76
N LEU A 127 3.23 -14.01 -23.69
CA LEU A 127 4.02 -15.07 -24.33
C LEU A 127 4.95 -15.74 -23.33
N PHE A 128 5.17 -17.04 -23.50
CA PHE A 128 6.23 -17.76 -22.80
C PHE A 128 7.61 -17.30 -23.28
N PRO A 129 8.63 -17.31 -22.40
CA PRO A 129 9.99 -16.94 -22.77
C PRO A 129 10.55 -17.76 -23.92
N THR A 130 11.21 -17.10 -24.88
CA THR A 130 11.97 -17.80 -25.94
C THR A 130 13.44 -17.99 -25.57
N VAL A 131 13.90 -17.32 -24.52
CA VAL A 131 15.24 -17.42 -23.96
C VAL A 131 15.16 -17.39 -22.44
N GLY A 132 15.98 -18.20 -21.78
CA GLY A 132 16.04 -18.27 -20.33
C GLY A 132 16.57 -16.99 -19.70
N TYR A 133 16.40 -16.89 -18.38
CA TYR A 133 16.90 -15.77 -17.59
C TYR A 133 18.41 -15.56 -17.80
N MET A 134 18.82 -14.29 -18.04
CA MET A 134 20.20 -13.90 -18.37
C MET A 134 20.75 -14.54 -19.65
N GLY A 135 19.89 -14.83 -20.63
CA GLY A 135 20.31 -15.40 -21.91
C GLY A 135 20.64 -16.89 -21.86
N LYS A 136 20.37 -17.56 -20.75
CA LYS A 136 20.61 -19.00 -20.62
C LYS A 136 19.70 -19.79 -21.56
N PRO A 137 20.13 -20.97 -22.05
CA PRO A 137 19.23 -21.88 -22.75
C PRO A 137 18.03 -22.25 -21.87
N LEU A 138 16.86 -22.35 -22.49
CA LEU A 138 15.66 -22.86 -21.85
C LEU A 138 15.82 -24.35 -21.50
N SER A 139 15.16 -24.81 -20.43
CA SER A 139 15.09 -26.25 -20.15
C SER A 139 14.32 -26.98 -21.26
N THR A 140 14.51 -28.29 -21.41
CA THR A 140 13.78 -29.08 -22.43
C THR A 140 12.26 -28.90 -22.31
N LYS A 141 11.74 -28.82 -21.08
CA LYS A 141 10.32 -28.58 -20.82
C LYS A 141 9.88 -27.18 -21.25
N ASP A 142 10.71 -26.15 -20.99
CA ASP A 142 10.35 -24.77 -21.33
C ASP A 142 10.48 -24.51 -22.84
N GLN A 143 11.38 -25.23 -23.53
CA GLN A 143 11.51 -25.18 -24.99
C GLN A 143 10.21 -25.59 -25.70
N GLU A 144 9.47 -26.54 -25.14
CA GLU A 144 8.17 -26.95 -25.69
C GLU A 144 7.16 -25.81 -25.68
N ASN A 145 7.27 -24.86 -24.74
CA ASN A 145 6.36 -23.73 -24.61
C ASN A 145 6.92 -22.42 -25.17
N ALA A 146 8.18 -22.39 -25.59
CA ALA A 146 8.86 -21.17 -26.03
C ALA A 146 8.04 -20.39 -27.07
N GLY A 147 7.71 -19.13 -26.75
CA GLY A 147 6.96 -18.24 -27.65
C GLY A 147 5.47 -18.56 -27.80
N LYS A 148 4.95 -19.60 -27.15
CA LYS A 148 3.51 -19.87 -27.12
C LYS A 148 2.77 -18.82 -26.28
N ASN A 149 1.45 -18.72 -26.49
CA ASN A 149 0.60 -17.81 -25.73
C ASN A 149 0.44 -18.30 -24.28
N LEU A 150 0.54 -17.38 -23.31
CA LEU A 150 0.32 -17.65 -21.88
C LEU A 150 -1.16 -17.82 -21.51
N GLY A 151 -2.08 -17.43 -22.41
CA GLY A 151 -3.53 -17.38 -22.23
C GLY A 151 -4.04 -15.94 -22.08
N ALA A 152 -3.27 -15.07 -21.45
CA ALA A 152 -3.56 -13.64 -21.30
C ALA A 152 -2.28 -12.82 -21.15
N LYS A 153 -2.42 -11.50 -21.24
CA LYS A 153 -1.37 -10.53 -20.90
C LYS A 153 -1.53 -10.08 -19.45
N PHE A 154 -0.41 -9.84 -18.78
CA PHE A 154 -0.38 -9.43 -17.37
C PHE A 154 0.58 -8.27 -17.14
N LEU A 155 0.16 -7.25 -16.39
CA LEU A 155 1.03 -6.11 -16.05
C LEU A 155 1.08 -5.88 -14.55
N VAL A 156 2.26 -5.62 -14.01
CA VAL A 156 2.40 -5.21 -12.61
C VAL A 156 1.89 -3.79 -12.47
N THR A 157 0.85 -3.60 -11.67
CA THR A 157 0.26 -2.28 -11.37
C THR A 157 0.37 -1.92 -9.89
N GLU A 158 0.81 -2.86 -9.06
CA GLU A 158 0.97 -2.67 -7.62
C GLU A 158 2.21 -3.40 -7.08
N LEU A 159 3.17 -2.66 -6.53
CA LEU A 159 4.28 -3.15 -5.70
C LEU A 159 3.95 -2.83 -4.24
N ARG A 160 3.45 -3.83 -3.53
CA ARG A 160 2.92 -3.70 -2.18
C ARG A 160 3.94 -4.16 -1.13
N GLY A 161 3.94 -3.48 0.02
CA GLY A 161 4.68 -3.93 1.20
C GLY A 161 4.60 -2.91 2.32
N ASP A 162 5.17 -3.23 3.48
CA ASP A 162 5.30 -2.24 4.54
C ASP A 162 6.41 -1.21 4.22
N LEU A 163 6.53 -0.17 5.03
CA LEU A 163 7.54 0.87 4.78
C LEU A 163 8.96 0.31 4.94
N ALA A 164 9.18 -0.62 5.88
CA ALA A 164 10.49 -1.21 6.11
C ALA A 164 10.97 -2.00 4.88
N TRP A 165 10.07 -2.78 4.26
CA TRP A 165 10.31 -3.45 2.99
C TRP A 165 10.69 -2.46 1.89
N HIS A 166 9.90 -1.41 1.71
CA HIS A 166 10.18 -0.42 0.67
C HIS A 166 11.52 0.29 0.89
N LYS A 167 11.86 0.65 2.12
CA LYS A 167 13.19 1.19 2.45
C LYS A 167 14.31 0.21 2.10
N LEU A 168 14.13 -1.07 2.41
CA LEU A 168 15.10 -2.11 2.11
C LEU A 168 15.36 -2.21 0.59
N ILE A 169 14.31 -2.28 -0.23
CA ILE A 169 14.48 -2.57 -1.66
C ILE A 169 14.75 -1.35 -2.52
N TRP A 170 14.34 -0.15 -2.10
CA TRP A 170 14.55 1.09 -2.83
C TRP A 170 15.77 1.85 -2.32
N GLY A 171 16.22 1.57 -1.09
CA GLY A 171 17.39 2.21 -0.48
C GLY A 171 17.17 3.67 -0.06
N PHE A 172 15.91 4.12 0.05
CA PHE A 172 15.63 5.46 0.57
C PHE A 172 15.66 5.48 2.11
N GLU A 173 16.06 6.62 2.67
CA GLU A 173 16.16 6.82 4.13
C GLU A 173 14.85 7.38 4.73
N ASP A 174 13.99 7.94 3.89
CA ASP A 174 12.73 8.58 4.26
C ASP A 174 11.85 7.62 5.09
N GLY A 175 11.16 8.19 6.07
CA GLY A 175 10.21 7.45 6.90
C GLY A 175 9.87 8.14 8.22
N TRP A 176 9.00 7.52 9.01
CA TRP A 176 8.41 8.13 10.20
C TRP A 176 9.40 8.57 11.28
N SER A 177 10.56 7.91 11.37
CA SER A 177 11.62 8.25 12.31
C SER A 177 12.67 9.20 11.73
N SER A 178 12.52 9.64 10.48
CA SER A 178 13.45 10.52 9.78
C SER A 178 12.92 11.95 9.72
N THR A 179 13.82 12.91 9.51
CA THR A 179 13.46 14.30 9.21
C THR A 179 12.63 14.38 7.92
N LYS A 180 12.95 13.57 6.91
CA LYS A 180 12.14 13.42 5.69
C LYS A 180 11.22 12.21 5.87
N ILE A 181 9.91 12.44 5.81
CA ILE A 181 8.94 11.41 6.20
C ILE A 181 8.34 10.66 5.00
N CYS A 182 8.34 11.28 3.82
CA CYS A 182 7.67 10.79 2.63
C CYS A 182 8.68 10.59 1.50
N PHE A 183 8.64 9.43 0.85
CA PHE A 183 9.47 9.16 -0.33
C PHE A 183 8.82 9.59 -1.64
N PHE A 184 7.59 10.13 -1.62
CA PHE A 184 6.90 10.70 -2.79
C PHE A 184 6.96 12.23 -2.86
N CYS A 185 7.42 12.91 -1.81
CA CYS A 185 7.56 14.37 -1.78
C CYS A 185 8.62 14.81 -0.76
N ASP A 186 8.76 16.11 -0.53
CA ASP A 186 9.67 16.67 0.48
C ASP A 186 9.01 17.00 1.83
N ALA A 187 7.93 16.29 2.19
CA ALA A 187 7.32 16.44 3.50
C ALA A 187 8.29 16.07 4.63
N THR A 188 8.31 16.87 5.69
CA THR A 188 9.23 16.75 6.82
C THR A 188 8.52 16.51 8.15
N GLY A 189 9.16 15.76 9.05
CA GLY A 189 8.68 15.41 10.38
C GLY A 189 9.02 16.43 11.48
N THR A 190 9.89 17.40 11.20
CA THR A 190 10.31 18.42 12.18
C THR A 190 10.39 19.81 11.56
N GLY A 191 9.68 20.77 12.16
CA GLY A 191 9.37 22.08 11.57
C GLY A 191 10.44 23.18 11.70
N ARG A 192 11.68 22.95 11.27
CA ARG A 192 12.58 24.11 10.98
C ARG A 192 12.10 24.87 9.75
N ARG A 193 11.50 24.17 8.77
CA ARG A 193 10.70 24.73 7.68
C ARG A 193 9.25 24.34 7.92
N ARG A 194 8.53 25.14 8.74
CA ARG A 194 7.12 24.87 9.09
C ARG A 194 6.26 24.59 7.86
N ASP A 195 6.61 25.24 6.76
CA ASP A 195 5.98 25.13 5.44
C ASP A 195 5.92 23.71 4.86
N LEU A 196 6.95 22.88 5.08
CA LEU A 196 7.02 21.50 4.60
C LEU A 196 6.61 20.49 5.67
N PHE A 197 6.02 20.95 6.77
CA PHE A 197 5.63 20.06 7.86
C PHE A 197 4.45 19.20 7.43
N PHE A 198 4.57 17.88 7.57
CA PHE A 198 3.57 16.94 7.07
C PHE A 198 2.19 17.12 7.69
N GLU A 199 2.11 17.70 8.89
CA GLU A 199 0.85 17.95 9.58
C GLU A 199 -0.01 19.04 8.91
N HIS A 200 0.59 19.84 8.02
CA HIS A 200 -0.14 20.81 7.24
C HIS A 200 -0.92 20.08 6.14
N VAL A 201 -2.22 19.82 6.36
CA VAL A 201 -3.06 19.08 5.40
C VAL A 201 -3.91 19.93 4.48
N GLY A 202 -3.93 21.26 4.67
CA GLY A 202 -4.68 22.17 3.80
C GLY A 202 -4.20 22.10 2.35
N ASP A 203 -5.04 22.53 1.41
CA ASP A 203 -4.73 22.53 -0.03
C ASP A 203 -3.49 23.37 -0.37
N GLN A 204 -3.18 24.35 0.49
CA GLN A 204 -2.03 25.24 0.37
C GLN A 204 -0.75 24.70 1.07
N ALA A 205 -0.75 23.44 1.51
CA ALA A 205 0.42 22.86 2.14
C ALA A 205 1.58 22.74 1.13
N LEU A 206 2.73 23.33 1.45
CA LEU A 206 3.82 23.47 0.48
C LEU A 206 4.47 22.13 0.10
N TRP A 207 4.38 21.09 0.94
CA TRP A 207 4.85 19.76 0.54
C TRP A 207 4.04 19.17 -0.64
N ARG A 208 2.82 19.67 -0.93
CA ARG A 208 2.03 19.22 -2.08
C ARG A 208 2.64 19.68 -3.41
N THR A 209 3.39 20.79 -3.40
CA THR A 209 4.09 21.28 -4.60
C THR A 209 5.41 20.57 -4.85
N THR A 210 5.85 19.71 -3.92
CA THR A 210 7.09 18.93 -4.03
C THR A 210 6.83 17.45 -4.31
N ILE A 211 5.61 17.11 -4.75
CA ILE A 211 5.26 15.74 -5.14
C ILE A 211 5.98 15.41 -6.46
N TYR A 212 6.79 14.34 -6.44
CA TYR A 212 7.44 13.85 -7.65
C TYR A 212 6.40 13.24 -8.58
N ARG A 213 6.34 13.77 -9.80
CA ARG A 213 5.50 13.26 -10.89
C ARG A 213 6.34 12.63 -12.00
N ASP A 214 7.58 13.08 -12.13
CA ASP A 214 8.54 12.50 -13.05
C ASP A 214 9.37 11.42 -12.34
N ILE A 215 9.50 10.26 -13.00
CA ILE A 215 10.23 9.12 -12.46
C ILE A 215 11.73 9.40 -12.33
N LEU A 216 12.33 10.14 -13.27
CA LEU A 216 13.76 10.42 -13.23
C LEU A 216 14.08 11.40 -12.11
N GLU A 217 13.25 12.43 -11.93
CA GLU A 217 13.34 13.35 -10.80
C GLU A 217 13.27 12.58 -9.48
N TRP A 218 12.30 11.68 -9.34
CA TRP A 218 12.18 10.84 -8.15
C TRP A 218 13.41 9.95 -7.93
N ILE A 219 13.90 9.27 -8.97
CA ILE A 219 15.09 8.41 -8.90
C ILE A 219 16.30 9.21 -8.43
N MET A 220 16.55 10.38 -9.05
CA MET A 220 17.68 11.25 -8.71
C MET A 220 17.57 11.81 -7.28
N ALA A 221 16.36 12.11 -6.82
CA ALA A 221 16.13 12.74 -5.53
C ALA A 221 16.12 11.74 -4.36
N LYS A 222 15.63 10.52 -4.57
CA LYS A 222 15.29 9.58 -3.49
C LYS A 222 16.08 8.29 -3.49
N LEU A 223 16.61 7.85 -4.63
CA LEU A 223 17.26 6.53 -4.74
C LEU A 223 18.77 6.63 -4.74
N ASN A 224 19.42 5.59 -4.23
CA ASN A 224 20.87 5.43 -4.39
C ASN A 224 21.18 4.98 -5.82
N LEU A 225 21.74 5.89 -6.63
CA LEU A 225 22.06 5.63 -8.03
C LEU A 225 23.07 4.50 -8.24
N ASN A 226 23.89 4.19 -7.23
CA ASN A 226 24.84 3.07 -7.29
C ASN A 226 24.17 1.70 -7.09
N GLN A 227 22.91 1.68 -6.62
CA GLN A 227 22.21 0.48 -6.21
C GLN A 227 20.72 0.56 -6.57
N LEU A 228 20.42 0.81 -7.84
CA LEU A 228 19.03 0.88 -8.31
C LEU A 228 18.32 -0.48 -8.26
N CYS A 229 17.09 -0.46 -7.75
CA CYS A 229 16.26 -1.64 -7.66
C CYS A 229 15.86 -2.15 -9.06
N PRO A 230 16.07 -3.44 -9.36
CA PRO A 230 15.70 -4.01 -10.66
C PRO A 230 14.22 -3.86 -11.00
N LEU A 231 13.33 -3.72 -10.02
CA LEU A 231 11.89 -3.53 -10.24
C LEU A 231 11.57 -2.25 -11.02
N LEU A 232 12.49 -1.27 -11.11
CA LEU A 232 12.36 -0.11 -12.02
C LEU A 232 12.26 -0.52 -13.49
N LEU A 233 12.74 -1.71 -13.84
CA LEU A 233 12.73 -2.23 -15.21
C LEU A 233 11.46 -3.04 -15.53
N LEU A 234 10.47 -3.05 -14.63
CA LEU A 234 9.17 -3.64 -14.94
C LEU A 234 8.54 -2.90 -16.14
N PRO A 235 7.82 -3.61 -17.03
CA PRO A 235 7.10 -2.95 -18.12
C PRO A 235 6.12 -1.91 -17.57
N ASN A 236 6.15 -0.70 -18.14
CA ASN A 236 5.36 0.45 -17.71
C ASN A 236 5.52 0.79 -16.23
N PHE A 237 6.70 0.59 -15.66
CA PHE A 237 6.96 1.04 -14.29
C PHE A 237 6.76 2.55 -14.18
N ASP A 238 6.05 2.94 -13.14
CA ASP A 238 5.81 4.33 -12.75
C ASP A 238 5.84 4.40 -11.21
N ILE A 239 6.16 5.56 -10.63
CA ILE A 239 6.22 5.73 -9.18
C ILE A 239 4.90 5.33 -8.49
N ASP A 240 3.78 5.55 -9.18
CA ASP A 240 2.45 5.17 -8.73
C ASP A 240 2.21 3.67 -8.76
N VAL A 241 3.15 2.79 -9.11
CA VAL A 241 2.96 1.35 -8.83
C VAL A 241 3.25 1.04 -7.36
N ILE A 242 4.00 1.88 -6.64
CA ILE A 242 4.38 1.62 -5.25
C ILE A 242 3.16 1.79 -4.32
N ARG A 243 2.94 0.82 -3.43
CA ARG A 243 1.76 0.73 -2.55
C ARG A 243 2.15 0.35 -1.14
N LEU A 244 1.96 1.27 -0.20
CA LEU A 244 2.12 0.94 1.21
C LEU A 244 1.01 0.01 1.70
N CYS A 245 1.38 -0.94 2.55
CA CYS A 245 0.47 -1.93 3.12
C CYS A 245 -0.62 -1.24 3.94
N SER A 246 -1.88 -1.44 3.53
CA SER A 246 -3.04 -0.85 4.21
C SER A 246 -3.17 -1.32 5.66
N MET A 247 -2.75 -2.55 5.98
CA MET A 247 -2.77 -3.04 7.37
C MET A 247 -1.83 -2.21 8.26
N HIS A 248 -0.61 -1.93 7.79
CA HIS A 248 0.36 -1.14 8.55
C HIS A 248 -0.04 0.33 8.65
N ASN A 249 -0.58 0.91 7.58
CA ASN A 249 -0.98 2.31 7.60
C ASN A 249 -2.30 2.55 8.35
N VAL A 250 -3.32 1.74 8.09
CA VAL A 250 -4.67 1.94 8.63
C VAL A 250 -4.79 1.29 10.00
N ASN A 251 -4.54 -0.03 10.10
CA ASN A 251 -4.84 -0.75 11.33
C ASN A 251 -3.79 -0.48 12.42
N LEU A 252 -2.51 -0.67 12.09
CA LEU A 252 -1.41 -0.50 13.05
C LEU A 252 -0.96 0.96 13.20
N GLY A 253 -1.23 1.80 12.19
CA GLY A 253 -0.96 3.23 12.22
C GLY A 253 -2.15 4.02 12.77
N LEU A 254 -3.12 4.33 11.90
CA LEU A 254 -4.24 5.21 12.24
C LEU A 254 -5.10 4.71 13.39
N LEU A 255 -5.66 3.51 13.27
CA LEU A 255 -6.65 2.99 14.21
C LEU A 255 -6.02 2.76 15.59
N PHE A 256 -4.84 2.15 15.63
CA PHE A 256 -4.08 1.98 16.88
C PHE A 256 -3.89 3.33 17.60
N THR A 257 -3.53 4.36 16.84
CA THR A 257 -3.26 5.67 17.41
C THR A 257 -4.54 6.40 17.85
N ALA A 258 -5.57 6.42 16.99
CA ALA A 258 -6.85 7.02 17.31
C ALA A 258 -7.49 6.38 18.55
N ASN A 259 -7.41 5.06 18.67
CA ASN A 259 -7.89 4.32 19.83
C ASN A 259 -7.10 4.68 21.10
N GLY A 260 -5.76 4.72 21.03
CA GLY A 260 -4.91 5.11 22.15
C GLY A 260 -5.18 6.54 22.63
N SER A 261 -5.31 7.48 21.71
CA SER A 261 -5.67 8.87 22.02
C SER A 261 -7.05 8.98 22.67
N SER A 262 -8.04 8.26 22.13
CA SER A 262 -9.41 8.26 22.69
C SER A 262 -9.42 7.71 24.11
N LEU A 263 -8.74 6.57 24.35
CA LEU A 263 -8.63 5.97 25.68
C LEU A 263 -7.91 6.90 26.67
N PHE A 264 -6.84 7.56 26.25
CA PHE A 264 -6.12 8.52 27.09
C PHE A 264 -7.01 9.70 27.52
N LEU A 265 -7.82 10.23 26.61
CA LEU A 265 -8.79 11.29 26.92
C LEU A 265 -9.86 10.83 27.91
N VAL A 266 -10.35 9.59 27.77
CA VAL A 266 -11.26 8.96 28.74
C VAL A 266 -10.59 8.87 30.12
N MET A 267 -9.36 8.35 30.19
CA MET A 267 -8.64 8.16 31.45
C MET A 267 -8.29 9.46 32.18
N LYS A 268 -8.00 10.54 31.45
CA LYS A 268 -7.65 11.84 32.05
C LYS A 268 -8.84 12.56 32.70
N GLY A 269 -10.05 12.00 32.67
CA GLY A 269 -11.24 12.66 33.23
C GLY A 269 -11.61 13.97 32.52
N ASN A 270 -10.95 14.28 31.40
CA ASN A 270 -11.16 15.50 30.61
C ASN A 270 -12.32 15.36 29.60
N PHE A 271 -13.29 14.50 29.91
CA PHE A 271 -14.59 14.45 29.21
C PHE A 271 -15.49 15.61 29.67
N ARG A 272 -15.00 16.85 29.57
CA ARG A 272 -15.86 18.05 29.54
C ARG A 272 -16.05 18.60 28.12
N LEU A 273 -15.33 18.07 27.14
CA LEU A 273 -15.57 18.19 25.70
C LEU A 273 -16.14 16.83 25.25
N CYS A 274 -17.42 16.62 24.94
CA CYS A 274 -18.37 17.49 24.24
C CYS A 274 -19.81 17.24 24.71
N ASN A 275 -20.36 18.09 25.56
CA ASN A 275 -21.82 18.17 25.75
C ASN A 275 -22.56 18.62 24.47
N CYS A 276 -21.84 19.06 23.43
CA CYS A 276 -22.42 19.36 22.11
C CYS A 276 -22.46 18.14 21.16
N LEU A 277 -21.75 17.03 21.45
CA LEU A 277 -21.84 15.78 20.68
C LEU A 277 -22.72 14.73 21.37
N ILE A 278 -22.89 14.86 22.70
CA ILE A 278 -23.68 13.94 23.54
C ILE A 278 -25.06 14.56 23.89
N SER A 279 -25.64 15.39 23.02
CA SER A 279 -27.09 15.67 23.08
C SER A 279 -27.90 14.70 22.21
N ASN A 280 -27.24 13.81 21.48
CA ASN A 280 -27.91 12.82 20.66
C ASN A 280 -28.26 11.59 21.53
N LYS A 281 -29.50 11.53 22.03
CA LYS A 281 -30.07 10.43 22.84
C LYS A 281 -29.87 9.03 22.23
N HIS A 282 -29.48 8.92 20.97
CA HIS A 282 -29.11 7.66 20.32
C HIS A 282 -27.78 7.08 20.83
N PHE A 283 -26.78 7.92 21.12
CA PHE A 283 -25.46 7.44 21.52
C PHE A 283 -25.47 6.75 22.89
N GLU A 284 -26.22 7.27 23.87
CA GLU A 284 -26.37 6.61 25.18
C GLU A 284 -27.08 5.25 25.08
N ARG A 285 -28.07 5.13 24.17
CA ARG A 285 -28.82 3.89 23.96
C ARG A 285 -27.95 2.81 23.30
N ASP A 286 -27.08 3.20 22.39
CA ASP A 286 -26.18 2.27 21.70
C ASP A 286 -24.96 1.93 22.55
N TRP A 287 -24.47 2.85 23.38
CA TRP A 287 -23.41 2.58 24.35
C TRP A 287 -23.85 1.60 25.47
N ALA A 288 -25.13 1.63 25.87
CA ALA A 288 -25.70 0.65 26.78
C ALA A 288 -25.75 -0.77 26.16
N LYS A 289 -25.98 -0.88 24.84
CA LYS A 289 -25.92 -2.17 24.11
C LYS A 289 -24.49 -2.70 23.97
N ILE A 290 -23.51 -1.82 23.75
CA ILE A 290 -22.09 -2.17 23.66
C ILE A 290 -21.55 -2.68 25.01
N ARG A 291 -21.98 -2.10 26.14
CA ARG A 291 -21.59 -2.59 27.48
C ARG A 291 -22.10 -4.00 27.80
N GLY A 292 -23.17 -4.45 27.15
CA GLY A 292 -23.74 -5.78 27.34
C GLY A 292 -23.20 -6.87 26.40
N THR A 293 -22.32 -6.53 25.46
CA THR A 293 -21.84 -7.50 24.45
C THR A 293 -20.33 -7.71 24.55
N HIS A 294 -19.90 -8.97 24.53
CA HIS A 294 -18.49 -9.33 24.48
C HIS A 294 -17.82 -8.69 23.24
N TRP A 295 -16.80 -7.87 23.49
CA TRP A 295 -16.00 -7.14 22.49
C TRP A 295 -15.38 -8.03 21.39
N GLN A 296 -15.33 -9.35 21.60
CA GLN A 296 -14.81 -10.32 20.64
C GLN A 296 -15.86 -10.85 19.66
N SER A 297 -17.14 -10.45 19.79
CA SER A 297 -18.19 -10.90 18.88
C SER A 297 -18.23 -10.06 17.60
N ARG A 298 -18.56 -10.71 16.48
CA ARG A 298 -18.82 -10.03 15.18
C ARG A 298 -19.83 -8.87 15.30
N ALA A 299 -20.79 -8.99 16.22
CA ALA A 299 -21.80 -7.97 16.46
C ALA A 299 -21.19 -6.69 17.06
N GLY A 300 -20.30 -6.80 18.06
CA GLY A 300 -19.64 -5.64 18.66
C GLY A 300 -18.75 -4.88 17.66
N MET A 301 -18.09 -5.59 16.75
CA MET A 301 -17.26 -4.99 15.71
C MET A 301 -18.10 -4.31 14.61
N ALA A 302 -19.25 -4.89 14.24
CA ALA A 302 -20.19 -4.28 13.29
C ALA A 302 -20.78 -2.97 13.85
N THR A 303 -21.18 -2.94 15.12
CA THR A 303 -21.68 -1.73 15.77
C THR A 303 -20.62 -0.62 15.85
N LEU A 304 -19.36 -0.97 16.11
CA LEU A 304 -18.26 -0.01 16.10
C LEU A 304 -18.04 0.61 14.71
N LEU A 305 -18.12 -0.21 13.66
CA LEU A 305 -17.97 0.23 12.26
C LEU A 305 -19.15 1.08 11.78
N GLU A 306 -20.39 0.75 12.16
CA GLU A 306 -21.59 1.56 11.87
C GLU A 306 -21.56 2.91 12.59
N THR A 307 -21.09 2.92 13.85
CA THR A 307 -20.90 4.16 14.62
C THR A 307 -19.82 5.04 13.98
N TRP A 308 -18.71 4.44 13.53
CA TRP A 308 -17.65 5.15 12.82
C TRP A 308 -18.08 5.67 11.43
N ALA A 309 -18.87 4.91 10.69
CA ALA A 309 -19.43 5.32 9.40
C ALA A 309 -20.40 6.51 9.56
N SER A 310 -21.23 6.48 10.61
CA SER A 310 -22.14 7.59 10.94
C SER A 310 -21.38 8.85 11.35
N PHE A 311 -20.34 8.70 12.17
CA PHE A 311 -19.42 9.78 12.55
C PHE A 311 -18.69 10.39 11.34
N SER A 312 -18.28 9.55 10.38
CA SER A 312 -17.60 9.99 9.16
C SER A 312 -18.52 10.75 8.20
N ALA A 313 -19.81 10.38 8.14
CA ALA A 313 -20.82 11.06 7.34
C ALA A 313 -21.17 12.46 7.90
N GLU A 314 -21.12 12.63 9.22
CA GLU A 314 -21.40 13.90 9.90
C GLU A 314 -20.23 14.91 9.81
N LEU A 315 -19.00 14.41 9.64
CA LEU A 315 -17.79 15.23 9.45
C LEU A 315 -17.55 15.67 7.99
N MET A 316 -18.31 15.13 7.03
CA MET A 316 -18.27 15.56 5.63
C MET A 316 -19.19 16.77 5.43
N PRO A 317 -18.67 17.94 5.00
CA PRO A 317 -19.47 19.15 4.92
C PRO A 317 -20.49 19.05 3.77
N THR A 318 -21.79 19.03 4.10
CA THR A 318 -22.81 19.44 3.13
C THR A 318 -22.71 20.94 2.95
N SER A 319 -22.43 21.39 1.73
CA SER A 319 -22.30 22.79 1.38
C SER A 319 -23.61 23.55 1.65
N LYS A 320 -23.66 24.34 2.73
CA LYS A 320 -24.45 25.58 2.83
C LYS A 320 -24.16 26.32 4.13
N SER A 321 -23.87 27.62 3.98
CA SER A 321 -23.66 28.67 4.99
C SER A 321 -22.24 28.84 5.56
N GLY A 322 -21.56 29.89 5.10
CA GLY A 322 -20.17 30.22 5.36
C GLY A 322 -19.95 31.36 6.36
N GLN A 323 -20.41 31.24 7.61
CA GLN A 323 -20.24 32.34 8.60
C GLN A 323 -19.81 31.93 10.01
N ARG A 324 -19.33 30.70 10.24
CA ARG A 324 -18.83 30.24 11.56
C ARG A 324 -17.37 29.79 11.57
N ARG A 325 -16.53 30.32 10.68
CA ARG A 325 -15.16 29.79 10.46
C ARG A 325 -14.06 30.28 11.39
N GLU A 326 -14.21 31.38 12.13
CA GLU A 326 -13.05 31.99 12.79
C GLU A 326 -12.90 31.75 14.30
N ARG A 327 -13.84 31.09 14.97
CA ARG A 327 -13.80 30.96 16.44
C ARG A 327 -13.37 29.59 16.98
N PHE A 328 -12.98 28.65 16.11
CA PHE A 328 -12.61 27.29 16.52
C PHE A 328 -11.09 27.03 16.60
N ILE A 329 -10.26 27.97 16.16
CA ILE A 329 -8.80 27.82 16.14
C ILE A 329 -8.20 28.54 17.34
N ARG A 330 -8.42 28.01 18.56
CA ARG A 330 -7.67 28.34 19.80
C ARG A 330 -8.21 27.54 20.98
N THR A 331 -7.99 26.23 21.03
CA THR A 331 -8.08 25.49 22.31
C THR A 331 -7.02 24.37 22.39
N SER A 332 -6.16 24.48 23.41
CA SER A 332 -5.31 23.48 24.07
C SER A 332 -4.63 22.36 23.25
N GLY A 333 -3.29 22.28 23.36
CA GLY A 333 -2.38 21.36 22.65
C GLY A 333 -2.55 19.84 22.85
N THR A 334 -3.67 19.37 23.39
CA THR A 334 -4.05 17.94 23.39
C THR A 334 -4.86 17.53 22.17
N SER A 335 -5.57 18.46 21.51
CA SER A 335 -6.23 18.19 20.22
C SER A 335 -5.24 18.03 19.08
N ASP A 336 -4.14 18.78 19.11
CA ASP A 336 -3.10 18.76 18.07
C ASP A 336 -2.45 17.38 17.92
N MET A 337 -2.35 16.62 19.02
CA MET A 337 -1.76 15.28 19.02
C MET A 337 -2.65 14.27 18.28
N VAL A 338 -3.97 14.33 18.44
CA VAL A 338 -4.91 13.41 17.77
C VAL A 338 -5.00 13.71 16.27
N TRP A 339 -4.94 14.99 15.91
CA TRP A 339 -4.94 15.46 14.53
C TRP A 339 -3.63 15.13 13.81
N SER A 340 -2.46 15.43 14.39
CA SER A 340 -1.13 15.05 13.89
C SER A 340 -1.04 13.58 13.46
N LEU A 341 -1.75 12.70 14.17
CA LEU A 341 -1.68 11.25 14.00
C LEU A 341 -2.64 10.71 12.92
N CYS A 342 -3.84 11.28 12.79
CA CYS A 342 -4.73 10.98 11.65
C CYS A 342 -4.14 11.44 10.32
N ILE A 343 -3.35 12.51 10.37
CA ILE A 343 -2.63 13.06 9.22
C ILE A 343 -1.55 12.10 8.70
N ARG A 344 -1.00 11.20 9.52
CA ARG A 344 0.10 10.31 9.10
C ARG A 344 -0.27 9.39 7.92
N ALA A 345 -1.41 8.72 7.94
CA ALA A 345 -1.81 7.93 6.76
C ALA A 345 -2.54 8.78 5.71
N ALA A 346 -3.12 9.93 6.11
CA ALA A 346 -3.66 10.89 5.17
C ALA A 346 -2.54 11.45 4.28
N VAL A 347 -1.35 11.82 4.75
CA VAL A 347 -0.28 12.36 3.89
C VAL A 347 0.14 11.37 2.80
N PHE A 348 0.33 10.08 3.11
CA PHE A 348 0.68 9.11 2.07
C PHE A 348 -0.48 8.86 1.09
N ASN A 349 -1.72 8.79 1.58
CA ASN A 349 -2.89 8.65 0.71
C ASN A 349 -3.25 9.95 -0.02
N SER A 350 -2.97 11.13 0.54
CA SER A 350 -3.30 12.47 0.04
C SER A 350 -2.21 12.99 -0.88
N CYS A 351 -0.92 12.71 -0.67
CA CYS A 351 0.10 12.85 -1.73
C CYS A 351 -0.36 12.14 -3.00
N ARG A 352 -1.13 11.06 -2.87
CA ARG A 352 -1.72 10.33 -3.98
C ARG A 352 -3.08 10.88 -4.45
N HIS A 353 -3.99 11.25 -3.55
CA HIS A 353 -5.34 11.75 -3.91
C HIS A 353 -5.39 13.24 -4.25
N SER A 354 -4.32 14.00 -4.03
CA SER A 354 -4.22 15.43 -4.40
C SER A 354 -3.48 15.62 -5.73
N VAL A 355 -3.09 14.49 -6.32
CA VAL A 355 -2.72 14.31 -7.72
C VAL A 355 -3.96 13.96 -8.56
N MET A 356 -5.10 13.68 -7.90
CA MET A 356 -6.45 13.57 -8.46
C MET A 356 -7.22 14.85 -8.17
#